data_AF-A0AAD8A424-F1
#
_entry.id   AF-A0AAD8A424-F1
#
_cell.length_a   1.000
_cell.length_b   1.000
_cell.length_c   1.000
_cell.angle_alpha   90.00
_cell.angle_beta   90.00
_cell.angle_gamma   90.00
#
_symmetry.space_group_name_H-M   'P 1'
#
loop_
_entity.id
_entity.type
_entity.pdbx_description
1 polymer ?
#
loop_
_entity_poly.entity_id
_entity_poly.type
_entity_poly.pdbx_seq_one_letter_code
_entity_poly.pdbx_strand_id
1 'polypeptide(L)'
;MVSENAKEHEEPSPADKPKQATKYGELTILGYNGFLPSGDRGRKRSKFVLYKRASANGVKRSKHYVVKTPHSSQAILDSKQHSISYTLSRNQAVIVEYMPDEDTDMFQIGRSSESPIDFVVMDTIPGDKSGENKVLQSTISRFACRILCDRANPRVARIYAAGFDSSRNIFLG
;
A
#
# COMPACT_ATOMS: atom_id res chain seq x y z
N MET A 1 5.52 -65.68 -9.53
CA MET A 1 6.00 -64.58 -10.39
C MET A 1 4.79 -63.73 -10.72
N VAL A 2 4.65 -62.58 -10.06
CA VAL A 2 3.43 -61.77 -10.05
C VAL A 2 3.79 -60.38 -10.59
N SER A 3 3.26 -60.09 -11.79
CA SER A 3 2.89 -58.80 -12.40
C SER A 3 3.79 -57.55 -12.19
N GLU A 4 4.43 -57.11 -13.28
CA GLU A 4 4.85 -55.71 -13.47
C GLU A 4 3.71 -54.92 -14.12
N ASN A 5 3.13 -53.97 -13.39
CA ASN A 5 2.22 -52.96 -13.92
C ASN A 5 3.05 -51.74 -14.36
N ALA A 6 3.05 -51.45 -15.66
CA ALA A 6 3.59 -50.20 -16.21
C ALA A 6 2.71 -49.03 -15.72
N LYS A 7 3.31 -48.10 -14.97
CA LYS A 7 2.69 -46.81 -14.66
C LYS A 7 2.88 -45.89 -15.86
N GLU A 8 1.78 -45.60 -16.56
CA GLU A 8 1.72 -44.50 -17.50
C GLU A 8 1.97 -43.18 -16.74
N HIS A 9 2.96 -42.41 -17.22
CA HIS A 9 3.20 -41.06 -16.76
C HIS A 9 2.12 -40.15 -17.35
N GLU A 10 1.12 -39.81 -16.54
CA GLU A 10 0.15 -38.76 -16.85
C GLU A 10 0.88 -37.41 -16.88
N GLU A 11 0.94 -36.76 -18.05
CA GLU A 11 1.41 -35.38 -18.14
C GLU A 11 0.45 -34.46 -17.34
N PRO A 12 0.97 -33.52 -16.54
CA PRO A 12 0.13 -32.60 -15.79
C PRO A 12 -0.70 -31.73 -16.74
N SER A 13 -2.01 -31.72 -16.53
CA SER A 13 -2.97 -30.92 -17.30
C SER A 13 -2.57 -29.42 -17.33
N PRO A 14 -2.94 -28.65 -18.37
CA PRO A 14 -2.57 -27.23 -18.50
C PRO A 14 -3.14 -26.32 -17.40
N ALA A 15 -3.96 -26.86 -16.49
CA ALA A 15 -4.69 -26.12 -15.46
C ALA A 15 -3.83 -25.74 -14.23
N ASP A 16 -2.64 -26.31 -14.06
CA ASP A 16 -1.76 -26.07 -12.90
C ASP A 16 -0.70 -24.98 -13.12
N LYS A 17 -0.79 -24.22 -14.21
CA LYS A 17 0.05 -23.02 -14.35
C LYS A 17 -0.52 -21.94 -13.42
N PRO A 18 0.25 -21.44 -12.43
CA PRO A 18 -0.21 -20.33 -11.60
C PRO A 18 -0.57 -19.16 -12.52
N LYS A 19 -1.84 -18.75 -12.51
CA LYS A 19 -2.31 -17.59 -13.27
C LYS A 19 -1.40 -16.41 -12.92
N GLN A 20 -0.62 -15.97 -13.90
CA GLN A 20 0.30 -14.85 -13.72
C GLN A 20 -0.51 -13.65 -13.22
N ALA A 21 -0.22 -13.19 -12.00
CA ALA A 21 -0.96 -12.09 -11.40
C ALA A 21 -0.88 -10.86 -12.32
N THR A 22 -2.02 -10.24 -12.59
CA THR A 22 -2.08 -9.07 -13.49
C THR A 22 -1.21 -7.94 -12.94
N LYS A 23 -0.19 -7.50 -13.69
CA LYS A 23 0.67 -6.37 -13.31
C LYS A 23 -0.03 -5.06 -13.67
N TYR A 24 -0.21 -4.17 -12.69
CA TYR A 24 -0.65 -2.79 -12.91
C TYR A 24 0.50 -1.88 -13.31
N GLY A 25 1.68 -2.05 -12.70
CA GLY A 25 2.81 -1.17 -12.92
C GLY A 25 3.96 -1.43 -11.97
N GLU A 26 4.90 -0.49 -11.91
CA GLU A 26 6.11 -0.59 -11.09
C GLU A 26 6.55 0.79 -10.60
N LEU A 27 6.93 0.86 -9.31
CA LEU A 27 7.64 1.99 -8.73
C LEU A 27 9.11 1.65 -8.62
N THR A 28 9.97 2.61 -8.95
CA THR A 28 11.42 2.49 -8.80
C THR A 28 11.93 3.68 -7.98
N ILE A 29 12.72 3.40 -6.95
CA ILE A 29 13.42 4.44 -6.19
C ILE A 29 14.60 4.93 -7.02
N LEU A 30 14.57 6.23 -7.33
CA LEU A 30 15.72 6.93 -7.89
C LEU A 30 16.64 7.35 -6.73
N GLY A 31 17.96 7.26 -6.92
CA GLY A 31 18.93 7.74 -5.92
C GLY A 31 19.99 6.75 -5.43
N TYR A 32 20.01 5.51 -5.93
CA TYR A 32 21.07 4.53 -5.62
C TYR A 32 21.41 3.60 -6.80
N ASN A 33 21.35 4.09 -8.05
CA ASN A 33 21.58 3.28 -9.27
C ASN A 33 20.72 2.00 -9.36
N GLY A 34 19.52 2.02 -8.77
CA GLY A 34 18.60 0.88 -8.78
C GLY A 34 18.89 -0.21 -7.73
N PHE A 35 19.71 0.06 -6.71
CA PHE A 35 20.01 -0.88 -5.63
C PHE A 35 20.03 -0.15 -4.27
N LEU A 36 19.32 -0.64 -3.24
CA LEU A 36 19.42 -0.05 -1.91
C LEU A 36 20.75 -0.42 -1.23
N PRO A 37 21.48 0.49 -0.55
CA PRO A 37 22.75 0.17 0.12
C PRO A 37 22.67 -1.00 1.09
N SER A 38 21.56 -1.13 1.82
CA SER A 38 21.31 -2.24 2.75
C SER A 38 20.84 -3.55 2.07
N GLY A 39 20.71 -3.54 0.75
CA GLY A 39 19.99 -4.55 -0.03
C GLY A 39 18.48 -4.48 0.12
N ASP A 40 17.78 -5.18 -0.78
CA ASP A 40 16.33 -5.35 -0.74
C ASP A 40 15.96 -6.36 0.36
N ARG A 41 15.13 -5.96 1.33
CA ARG A 41 14.63 -6.79 2.42
C ARG A 41 13.14 -6.55 2.68
N GLY A 42 12.32 -7.55 2.38
CA GLY A 42 10.88 -7.51 2.60
C GLY A 42 10.23 -6.33 1.86
N ARG A 43 9.66 -5.39 2.61
CA ARG A 43 8.99 -4.19 2.06
C ARG A 43 9.94 -3.03 1.74
N LYS A 44 11.19 -3.11 2.18
CA LYS A 44 12.25 -2.14 1.86
C LYS A 44 12.99 -2.65 0.63
N ARG A 45 12.76 -2.04 -0.52
CA ARG A 45 13.31 -2.49 -1.80
C ARG A 45 13.52 -1.33 -2.75
N SER A 46 14.42 -1.50 -3.70
CA SER A 46 14.69 -0.50 -4.74
C SER A 46 13.54 -0.39 -5.75
N LYS A 47 12.77 -1.47 -5.93
CA LYS A 47 11.66 -1.59 -6.87
C LYS A 47 10.44 -2.23 -6.22
N PHE A 48 9.25 -1.76 -6.57
CA PHE A 48 7.99 -2.31 -6.10
C PHE A 48 7.00 -2.49 -7.25
N VAL A 49 6.65 -3.74 -7.53
CA VAL A 49 5.68 -4.07 -8.58
C VAL A 49 4.27 -4.11 -7.98
N LEU A 50 3.35 -3.38 -8.60
CA LEU A 50 1.93 -3.38 -8.23
C LEU A 50 1.24 -4.49 -9.02
N TYR A 51 0.80 -5.54 -8.33
CA TYR A 51 0.02 -6.63 -8.90
C TYR A 51 -1.42 -6.58 -8.40
N LYS A 52 -2.37 -6.99 -9.25
CA LYS A 52 -3.76 -7.22 -8.86
C LYS A 52 -3.82 -8.13 -7.65
N ARG A 53 -4.46 -7.64 -6.59
CA ARG A 53 -4.62 -8.40 -5.34
C ARG A 53 -5.66 -9.49 -5.53
N ALA A 54 -5.53 -10.57 -4.76
CA ALA A 54 -6.50 -11.66 -4.73
C ALA A 54 -7.91 -11.13 -4.38
N SER A 55 -8.00 -10.33 -3.32
CA SER A 55 -9.21 -9.61 -2.92
C SER A 55 -9.00 -8.11 -3.05
N ALA A 56 -10.05 -7.40 -3.47
CA ALA A 56 -10.03 -5.94 -3.54
C ALA A 56 -9.80 -5.36 -2.13
N ASN A 57 -9.08 -4.24 -2.07
CA ASN A 57 -8.87 -3.48 -0.84
C ASN A 57 -8.98 -1.97 -1.06
N GLY A 58 -9.52 -1.57 -2.21
CA GLY A 58 -9.79 -0.20 -2.57
C GLY A 58 -10.79 0.45 -1.62
N VAL A 59 -10.85 1.77 -1.68
CA VAL A 59 -11.80 2.56 -0.91
C VAL A 59 -12.38 3.69 -1.74
N LYS A 60 -13.64 4.03 -1.49
CA LYS A 60 -14.33 5.16 -2.11
C LYS A 60 -15.06 6.02 -1.09
N ARG A 61 -15.16 7.31 -1.39
CA ARG A 61 -15.84 8.28 -0.53
C ARG A 61 -17.29 7.86 -0.30
N SER A 62 -17.74 7.91 0.95
CA SER A 62 -19.09 7.60 1.37
C SER A 62 -19.77 8.88 1.93
N LYS A 63 -20.06 8.93 3.22
CA LYS A 63 -20.66 10.09 3.91
C LYS A 63 -19.60 11.03 4.49
N HIS A 64 -20.01 12.26 4.79
CA HIS A 64 -19.20 13.22 5.54
C HIS A 64 -20.08 13.99 6.53
N TYR A 65 -19.49 14.42 7.64
CA TYR A 65 -20.18 15.17 8.69
C TYR A 65 -19.20 16.00 9.52
N VAL A 66 -19.73 17.01 10.19
CA VAL A 66 -18.99 17.89 11.09
C VAL A 66 -19.05 17.32 12.50
N VAL A 67 -17.91 17.23 13.18
CA VAL A 67 -17.81 16.85 14.60
C VAL A 67 -17.35 18.04 15.43
N LYS A 68 -18.01 18.27 16.57
CA LYS A 68 -17.70 19.36 17.52
C LYS A 68 -16.69 18.95 18.61
N THR A 69 -16.38 17.66 18.70
CA THR A 69 -15.41 17.11 19.66
C THR A 69 -14.53 16.09 18.93
N PRO A 70 -13.55 16.55 18.13
CA PRO A 70 -12.74 15.65 17.30
C PRO A 70 -11.99 14.60 18.15
N HIS A 71 -11.50 14.97 19.34
CA HIS A 71 -10.76 14.03 20.21
C HIS A 71 -11.58 12.85 20.76
N SER A 72 -12.91 12.88 20.70
CA SER A 72 -13.80 11.85 21.28
C SER A 72 -14.81 11.26 20.30
N SER A 73 -14.71 11.57 19.01
CA SER A 73 -15.70 11.13 18.02
C SER A 73 -15.54 9.63 17.72
N GLN A 74 -16.68 8.90 17.77
CA GLN A 74 -16.81 7.50 17.32
C GLN A 74 -16.25 7.25 15.92
N ALA A 75 -16.28 8.28 15.06
CA ALA A 75 -15.76 8.24 13.69
C ALA A 75 -14.24 8.03 13.58
N ILE A 76 -13.50 8.48 14.61
CA ILE A 76 -12.05 8.28 14.74
C ILE A 76 -11.77 6.95 15.47
N LEU A 77 -12.76 6.42 16.19
CA LEU A 77 -12.65 5.20 16.99
C LEU A 77 -13.06 3.93 16.22
N ASP A 78 -13.83 4.05 15.13
CA ASP A 78 -14.19 2.92 14.28
C ASP A 78 -12.99 2.49 13.42
N SER A 79 -12.17 1.60 14.00
CA SER A 79 -10.99 1.03 13.35
C SER A 79 -11.28 0.12 12.16
N LYS A 80 -12.55 -0.15 11.85
CA LYS A 80 -12.93 -0.95 10.67
C LYS A 80 -13.14 -0.08 9.43
N GLN A 81 -13.51 1.18 9.60
CA GLN A 81 -13.85 2.09 8.52
C GLN A 81 -12.68 3.03 8.22
N HIS A 82 -12.42 3.28 6.93
CA HIS A 82 -11.42 4.28 6.55
C HIS A 82 -12.00 5.69 6.67
N SER A 83 -11.21 6.64 7.15
CA SER A 83 -11.65 8.03 7.31
C SER A 83 -10.56 9.04 7.00
N ILE A 84 -10.99 10.25 6.63
CA ILE A 84 -10.13 11.43 6.52
C ILE A 84 -10.70 12.50 7.43
N SER A 85 -9.87 12.97 8.36
CA SER A 85 -10.20 13.96 9.37
C SER A 85 -9.59 15.30 8.99
N TYR A 86 -10.43 16.27 8.65
CA TYR A 86 -10.03 17.66 8.37
C TYR A 86 -10.29 18.52 9.60
N THR A 87 -9.22 18.91 10.30
CA THR A 87 -9.33 19.82 11.43
C THR A 87 -9.67 21.22 10.93
N LEU A 88 -10.79 21.79 11.40
CA LEU A 88 -11.17 23.18 11.13
C LEU A 88 -10.74 24.10 12.30
N SER A 89 -10.88 23.62 13.53
CA SER A 89 -10.44 24.29 14.75
C SER A 89 -10.19 23.28 15.87
N ARG A 90 -9.71 23.73 17.04
CA ARG A 90 -9.52 22.87 18.22
C ARG A 90 -10.79 22.09 18.61
N ASN A 91 -11.97 22.65 18.30
CA ASN A 91 -13.26 22.08 18.66
C ASN A 91 -14.10 21.70 17.43
N GLN A 92 -13.50 21.60 16.24
CA GLN A 92 -14.29 21.28 15.05
C GLN A 92 -13.45 20.57 14.00
N ALA A 93 -13.97 19.47 13.48
CA ALA A 93 -13.39 18.78 12.33
C ALA A 93 -14.50 18.32 11.37
N VAL A 94 -14.16 18.18 10.09
CA VAL A 94 -14.98 17.45 9.12
C VAL A 94 -14.42 16.06 8.97
N ILE A 95 -15.23 15.05 9.22
CA ILE A 95 -14.86 13.66 8.97
C ILE A 95 -15.48 13.23 7.65
N VAL A 96 -14.66 12.65 6.77
CA VAL A 96 -15.09 12.03 5.52
C VAL A 96 -14.84 10.54 5.64
N GLU A 97 -15.89 9.74 5.57
CA GLU A 97 -15.79 8.29 5.63
C GLU A 97 -15.60 7.68 4.24
N TYR A 98 -14.90 6.54 4.21
CA TYR A 98 -14.56 5.79 3.02
C TYR A 98 -14.96 4.33 3.19
N MET A 99 -15.86 3.86 2.33
CA MET A 99 -16.32 2.48 2.30
C MET A 99 -15.45 1.61 1.37
N PRO A 100 -15.44 0.28 1.55
CA PRO A 100 -14.76 -0.64 0.63
C PRO A 100 -15.19 -0.42 -0.82
N ASP A 101 -14.23 -0.59 -1.73
CA ASP A 101 -14.44 -0.50 -3.16
C ASP A 101 -13.89 -1.76 -3.86
N GLU A 102 -14.80 -2.58 -4.41
CA GLU A 102 -14.48 -3.86 -5.03
C GLU A 102 -13.81 -3.70 -6.42
N ASP A 103 -13.85 -2.49 -6.97
CA ASP A 103 -13.35 -2.16 -8.30
C ASP A 103 -11.90 -1.69 -8.30
N THR A 104 -11.31 -1.44 -7.12
CA THR A 104 -9.96 -0.91 -7.00
C THR A 104 -9.07 -1.70 -6.04
N ASP A 105 -7.77 -1.71 -6.32
CA ASP A 105 -6.74 -2.11 -5.38
C ASP A 105 -5.96 -0.89 -4.90
N MET A 106 -5.76 -0.78 -3.59
CA MET A 106 -4.99 0.27 -2.95
C MET A 106 -3.61 -0.23 -2.53
N PHE A 107 -2.58 0.59 -2.80
CA PHE A 107 -1.21 0.40 -2.35
C PHE A 107 -0.72 1.66 -1.64
N GLN A 108 -0.16 1.53 -0.44
CA GLN A 108 0.33 2.68 0.31
C GLN A 108 1.86 2.72 0.37
N ILE A 109 2.38 3.94 0.26
CA ILE A 109 3.82 4.22 0.22
C ILE A 109 4.13 5.23 1.32
N GLY A 110 5.24 5.01 2.03
CA GLY A 110 5.70 5.92 3.07
C GLY A 110 6.93 5.39 3.78
N ARG A 111 7.45 6.15 4.74
CA ARG A 111 8.62 5.72 5.52
C ARG A 111 8.30 4.80 6.69
N SER A 112 7.02 4.69 7.09
CA SER A 112 6.64 3.85 8.21
C SER A 112 6.81 2.36 7.87
N SER A 113 7.24 1.57 8.85
CA SER A 113 7.24 0.10 8.76
C SER A 113 5.93 -0.53 9.24
N GLU A 114 4.92 0.27 9.57
CA GLU A 114 3.61 -0.21 9.99
C GLU A 114 2.93 -1.03 8.89
N SER A 115 2.01 -1.91 9.28
CA SER A 115 1.35 -2.85 8.36
C SER A 115 0.61 -2.20 7.18
N PRO A 116 0.03 -0.97 7.27
CA PRO A 116 -0.66 -0.38 6.13
C PRO A 116 0.25 0.02 4.98
N ILE A 117 1.58 0.04 5.16
CA ILE A 117 2.55 0.42 4.11
C ILE A 117 2.96 -0.81 3.30
N ASP A 118 2.70 -0.79 2.00
CA ASP A 118 3.11 -1.83 1.05
C ASP A 118 4.56 -1.64 0.58
N PHE A 119 4.95 -0.38 0.41
CA PHE A 119 6.28 0.00 -0.06
C PHE A 119 6.95 1.01 0.85
N VAL A 120 8.00 0.56 1.55
CA VAL A 120 8.73 1.38 2.51
C VAL A 120 9.83 2.14 1.78
N VAL A 121 9.73 3.46 1.76
CA VAL A 121 10.72 4.36 1.15
C VAL A 121 11.53 5.03 2.26
N MET A 122 12.84 4.95 2.14
CA MET A 122 13.80 5.57 3.05
C MET A 122 14.38 6.84 2.42
N ASP A 123 14.92 7.74 3.23
CA ASP A 123 15.63 8.90 2.72
C ASP A 123 16.81 8.48 1.83
N THR A 124 17.01 9.25 0.77
CA THR A 124 18.17 9.09 -0.13
C THR A 124 19.26 10.05 0.33
N ILE A 125 20.48 9.54 0.52
CA ILE A 125 21.64 10.38 0.78
C ILE A 125 22.46 10.43 -0.51
N PRO A 126 22.49 11.59 -1.22
CA PRO A 126 23.29 11.72 -2.42
C PRO A 126 24.76 11.36 -2.17
N GLY A 127 25.30 10.45 -2.98
CA GLY A 127 26.71 10.04 -2.91
C GLY A 127 27.05 8.99 -1.85
N ASP A 128 26.12 8.63 -0.96
CA ASP A 128 26.35 7.57 0.02
C ASP A 128 26.13 6.18 -0.59
N LYS A 129 27.24 5.50 -0.89
CA LYS A 129 27.23 4.14 -1.44
C LYS A 129 27.30 3.07 -0.36
N SER A 130 27.76 3.41 0.84
CA SER A 130 27.96 2.47 1.95
C SER A 130 26.77 2.43 2.92
N GLY A 131 25.89 3.45 2.89
CA GLY A 131 24.74 3.56 3.79
C GLY A 131 25.16 3.82 5.25
N GLU A 132 26.39 4.29 5.46
CA GLU A 132 26.94 4.58 6.78
C GLU A 132 26.44 5.91 7.33
N ASN A 133 26.06 6.85 6.45
CA ASN A 133 25.51 8.11 6.88
C ASN A 133 24.07 7.91 7.32
N LYS A 134 23.76 8.35 8.54
CA LYS A 134 22.39 8.32 9.06
C LYS A 134 21.73 9.66 8.79
N VAL A 135 20.60 9.64 8.10
CA VAL A 135 19.72 10.81 8.05
C VAL A 135 19.13 11.02 9.44
N LEU A 136 19.50 12.13 10.07
CA LEU A 136 19.02 12.50 11.41
C LEU A 136 17.54 12.92 11.39
N GLN A 137 17.10 13.53 10.30
CA GLN A 137 15.73 14.00 10.13
C GLN A 137 15.19 13.65 8.74
N SER A 138 14.24 12.73 8.71
CA SER A 138 13.54 12.35 7.48
C SER A 138 12.53 13.42 7.08
N THR A 139 12.49 13.74 5.79
CA THR A 139 11.45 14.62 5.22
C THR A 139 10.29 13.83 4.60
N ILE A 140 10.40 12.50 4.57
CA ILE A 140 9.39 11.62 4.01
C ILE A 140 8.28 11.39 5.03
N SER A 141 7.03 11.59 4.61
CA SER A 141 5.86 11.30 5.44
C SER A 141 5.78 9.82 5.81
N ARG A 142 5.30 9.52 7.03
CA ARG A 142 5.08 8.14 7.51
C ARG A 142 4.14 7.36 6.59
N PHE A 143 3.05 8.02 6.18
CA PHE A 143 2.06 7.53 5.22
C PHE A 143 1.94 8.57 4.10
N ALA A 144 2.79 8.46 3.08
CA ALA A 144 3.05 9.55 2.13
C ALA A 144 2.01 9.65 1.01
N CYS A 145 1.65 8.52 0.40
CA CYS A 145 0.66 8.49 -0.67
C CYS A 145 -0.01 7.12 -0.79
N ARG A 146 -1.09 7.10 -1.57
CA ARG A 146 -1.80 5.90 -2.02
C ARG A 146 -1.83 5.87 -3.54
N ILE A 147 -1.68 4.68 -4.10
CA ILE A 147 -1.96 4.42 -5.51
C ILE A 147 -3.18 3.50 -5.57
N LEU A 148 -4.23 3.95 -6.25
CA LEU A 148 -5.41 3.14 -6.54
C LEU A 148 -5.35 2.68 -7.99
N CYS A 149 -5.33 1.37 -8.18
CA CYS A 149 -5.36 0.73 -9.50
C CYS A 149 -6.76 0.19 -9.78
N ASP A 150 -7.25 0.43 -11.00
CA ASP A 150 -8.53 -0.11 -11.46
C ASP A 150 -8.40 -1.61 -11.78
N ARG A 151 -9.23 -2.43 -11.14
CA ARG A 151 -9.21 -3.90 -11.29
C ARG A 151 -9.77 -4.37 -12.63
N ALA A 152 -10.60 -3.57 -13.29
CA ALA A 152 -11.20 -3.84 -14.59
C ALA A 152 -10.31 -3.32 -15.74
N ASN A 153 -9.63 -2.19 -15.52
CA ASN A 153 -8.68 -1.61 -16.48
C ASN A 153 -7.27 -1.43 -15.86
N PRO A 154 -6.40 -2.45 -15.94
CA PRO A 154 -5.08 -2.44 -15.29
C PRO A 154 -4.12 -1.32 -15.74
N ARG A 155 -4.45 -0.60 -16.83
CA ARG A 155 -3.67 0.55 -17.31
C ARG A 155 -4.01 1.85 -16.58
N VAL A 156 -5.09 1.87 -15.80
CA VAL A 156 -5.53 3.04 -15.05
C VAL A 156 -5.07 2.91 -13.60
N ALA A 157 -4.14 3.78 -13.22
CA ALA A 157 -3.71 3.98 -11.85
C ALA A 157 -3.79 5.47 -11.50
N ARG A 158 -4.25 5.77 -10.28
CA ARG A 158 -4.37 7.13 -9.76
C ARG A 158 -3.58 7.26 -8.47
N ILE A 159 -2.82 8.34 -8.34
CA ILE A 159 -2.10 8.66 -7.10
C ILE A 159 -2.89 9.67 -6.27
N TYR A 160 -2.92 9.44 -4.96
CA TYR A 160 -3.52 10.32 -3.97
C TYR A 160 -2.49 10.66 -2.91
N ALA A 161 -2.39 11.93 -2.53
CA ALA A 161 -1.58 12.33 -1.40
C ALA A 161 -2.12 11.74 -0.08
N ALA A 162 -1.20 11.54 0.86
CA ALA A 162 -1.39 10.87 2.15
C ALA A 162 -1.80 9.39 2.04
N GLY A 163 -1.46 8.63 3.08
CA GLY A 163 -1.92 7.26 3.28
C GLY A 163 -2.61 7.11 4.63
N PHE A 164 -3.51 6.14 4.73
CA PHE A 164 -4.17 5.79 5.99
C PHE A 164 -3.16 5.19 6.96
N ASP A 165 -3.23 5.64 8.21
CA ASP A 165 -2.45 5.07 9.30
C ASP A 165 -2.99 3.72 9.78
N SER A 166 -2.40 3.17 10.85
CA SER A 166 -2.84 1.89 11.43
C SER A 166 -4.26 1.95 12.02
N SER A 167 -4.79 3.15 12.27
CA SER A 167 -6.18 3.38 12.69
C SER A 167 -7.12 3.58 11.50
N ARG A 168 -6.64 3.36 10.26
CA ARG A 168 -7.38 3.60 9.00
C ARG A 168 -7.77 5.06 8.80
N ASN A 169 -7.05 6.00 9.41
CA ASN A 169 -7.36 7.43 9.34
C ASN A 169 -6.26 8.20 8.59
N ILE A 170 -6.65 9.26 7.89
CA ILE A 170 -5.76 10.33 7.45
C ILE A 170 -6.08 11.57 8.25
N PHE A 171 -5.12 12.07 9.01
CA PHE A 171 -5.28 13.29 9.78
C PHE A 171 -4.69 14.50 9.03
N LEU A 172 -5.52 15.52 8.84
CA LEU A 172 -5.15 16.82 8.29
C LEU A 172 -5.39 17.85 9.40
N GLY A 173 -4.29 18.28 10.01
CA GLY A 173 -4.26 19.17 11.18
C GLY A 173 -4.36 20.64 10.84
#